data_AF-A0AAQ3MP85-F1
#
_entry.id   AF-A0AAQ3MP85-F1
#
_cell.length_a   1.000
_cell.length_b   1.000
_cell.length_c   1.000
_cell.angle_alpha   90.00
_cell.angle_beta   90.00
_cell.angle_gamma   90.00
#
_symmetry.space_group_name_H-M   'P 1'
#
loop_
_entity.id
_entity.type
_entity.pdbx_description
1 polymer ?
#
loop_
_entity_poly.entity_id
_entity_poly.type
_entity_poly.pdbx_seq_one_letter_code
_entity_poly.pdbx_strand_id
1 'polypeptide(L)'
;MTLDKALQFVKQLGDALHSIGSEKISGQKLQLVYVIGPPSSEKLQEHDFGPKDLETLSEAVDGFSLMTYDFSNPHNPGPNAPLKWIQIVLKLLLGNSGSRAQSLAPKILLGFNFYGNDFSLSRGNCFVSYPCIFWYEGIKEFGYQN
;
A
#
# COMPACT_ATOMS: atom_id res chain seq x y z
N MET A 1 9.19 -8.56 -18.87
CA MET A 1 7.82 -8.07 -19.13
C MET A 1 7.84 -6.58 -18.90
N THR A 2 7.50 -5.74 -19.89
CA THR A 2 7.49 -4.28 -19.70
C THR A 2 6.29 -3.88 -18.85
N LEU A 3 6.39 -2.78 -18.09
CA LEU A 3 5.31 -2.25 -17.24
C LEU A 3 3.99 -2.14 -18.01
N ASP A 4 4.05 -1.67 -19.25
CA ASP A 4 2.90 -1.55 -20.16
C ASP A 4 2.13 -2.87 -20.37
N LYS A 5 2.84 -4.00 -20.51
CA LYS A 5 2.20 -5.31 -20.69
C LYS A 5 1.48 -5.76 -19.42
N ALA A 6 2.01 -5.41 -18.25
CA ALA A 6 1.36 -5.69 -16.98
C ALA A 6 0.07 -4.87 -16.83
N LEU A 7 0.12 -3.58 -17.15
CA LEU A 7 -1.05 -2.70 -17.08
C LEU A 7 -2.14 -3.13 -18.07
N GLN A 8 -1.76 -3.52 -19.28
CA GLN A 8 -2.71 -4.07 -20.27
C GLN A 8 -3.38 -5.35 -19.77
N PHE A 9 -2.63 -6.25 -19.14
CA PHE A 9 -3.20 -7.47 -18.54
C PHE A 9 -4.20 -7.12 -17.43
N VAL A 10 -3.85 -6.20 -16.52
CA VAL A 10 -4.74 -5.77 -15.44
C VAL A 10 -6.02 -5.15 -15.99
N LYS A 11 -5.91 -4.33 -17.05
CA LYS A 11 -7.06 -3.76 -17.73
C LYS A 11 -8.00 -4.82 -18.29
N GLN A 12 -7.46 -5.78 -19.06
CA GLN A 12 -8.25 -6.89 -19.61
C GLN A 12 -8.90 -7.75 -18.52
N LEU A 13 -8.21 -7.96 -17.40
CA LEU A 13 -8.73 -8.69 -16.26
C LEU A 13 -9.89 -7.94 -15.59
N GLY A 14 -9.75 -6.62 -15.39
CA GLY A 14 -10.83 -5.77 -14.86
C GLY A 14 -12.07 -5.81 -15.74
N ASP A 15 -11.89 -5.60 -17.04
CA ASP A 15 -12.97 -5.67 -18.04
C ASP A 15 -13.68 -7.04 -18.03
N ALA A 16 -12.91 -8.13 -17.93
CA ALA A 16 -13.47 -9.48 -17.84
C ALA A 16 -14.26 -9.70 -16.54
N LEU A 17 -13.74 -9.25 -15.39
CA LEU A 17 -14.42 -9.37 -14.10
C LEU A 17 -15.71 -8.56 -14.05
N HIS A 18 -15.72 -7.36 -14.64
CA HIS A 18 -16.90 -6.51 -14.75
C HIS A 18 -17.93 -7.03 -15.77
N SER A 19 -17.50 -7.86 -16.73
CA SER A 19 -18.37 -8.52 -17.72
C SER A 19 -19.03 -9.78 -17.19
N ILE A 20 -18.43 -10.42 -16.18
CA ILE A 20 -19.02 -11.58 -15.50
C ILE A 20 -20.14 -11.08 -14.58
N GLY A 21 -21.35 -10.99 -15.13
CA GLY A 21 -22.58 -10.92 -14.34
C GLY A 21 -22.80 -12.27 -13.69
N SER A 22 -22.63 -12.36 -12.37
CA SER A 22 -22.82 -13.62 -11.66
C SER A 22 -24.31 -13.95 -11.58
N GLU A 23 -24.78 -14.94 -12.34
CA GLU A 23 -26.13 -15.50 -12.14
C GLU A 23 -26.30 -16.09 -10.73
N LYS A 24 -25.19 -16.42 -10.04
CA LYS A 24 -25.17 -16.94 -8.66
C LYS A 24 -25.17 -15.86 -7.57
N ILE A 25 -24.86 -14.60 -7.90
CA ILE A 25 -24.75 -13.48 -6.93
C ILE A 25 -25.57 -12.31 -7.49
N SER A 26 -26.90 -12.42 -7.44
CA SER A 26 -27.87 -11.31 -7.48
C SER A 26 -27.50 -10.08 -8.35
N GLY A 27 -27.04 -10.29 -9.59
CA GLY A 27 -26.72 -9.20 -10.53
C GLY A 27 -25.54 -8.28 -10.13
N GLN A 28 -24.73 -8.63 -9.14
CA GLN A 28 -23.56 -7.85 -8.75
C GLN A 28 -22.35 -8.21 -9.61
N LYS A 29 -21.63 -7.18 -10.08
CA LYS A 29 -20.37 -7.34 -10.80
C LYS A 29 -19.24 -7.62 -9.80
N LEU A 30 -18.26 -8.42 -10.21
CA LEU A 30 -17.06 -8.64 -9.42
C LEU A 30 -16.24 -7.34 -9.37
N GLN A 31 -15.59 -7.07 -8.24
CA GLN A 31 -14.75 -5.89 -8.07
C GLN A 31 -13.27 -6.26 -8.15
N LEU A 32 -12.47 -5.39 -8.74
CA LEU A 32 -11.02 -5.54 -8.82
C LEU A 32 -10.32 -4.42 -8.04
N VAL A 33 -9.52 -4.80 -7.04
CA VAL A 33 -8.65 -3.90 -6.29
C VAL A 33 -7.21 -4.19 -6.66
N TYR A 34 -6.49 -3.19 -7.14
CA TYR A 34 -5.09 -3.32 -7.55
C TYR A 34 -4.14 -2.83 -6.45
N VAL A 35 -3.09 -3.59 -6.17
CA VAL A 35 -2.12 -3.25 -5.12
C VAL A 35 -0.99 -2.40 -5.72
N ILE A 36 -0.73 -1.24 -5.12
CA ILE A 36 0.32 -0.30 -5.53
C ILE A 36 1.35 -0.20 -4.39
N GLY A 37 2.63 -0.40 -4.73
CA GLY A 37 3.75 -0.11 -3.83
C GLY A 37 4.10 1.38 -3.81
N PRO A 38 4.69 1.89 -2.73
CA PRO A 38 5.20 3.25 -2.71
C PRO A 38 6.35 3.40 -3.73
N PRO A 39 6.54 4.59 -4.33
CA PRO A 39 7.62 4.83 -5.28
C PRO A 39 8.98 4.63 -4.60
N SER A 40 9.96 4.19 -5.38
CA SER A 40 11.31 3.87 -4.89
C SER A 40 12.08 5.10 -4.39
N SER A 41 11.68 6.30 -4.81
CA SER A 41 12.28 7.56 -4.37
C SER A 41 11.28 8.71 -4.38
N GLU A 42 11.69 9.89 -3.88
CA GLU A 42 10.89 11.12 -3.95
C GLU A 42 10.65 11.62 -5.40
N LYS A 43 11.32 11.01 -6.39
CA LYS A 43 11.08 11.25 -7.81
C LYS A 43 10.65 9.95 -8.49
N LEU A 44 9.52 9.98 -9.18
CA LEU A 44 9.04 8.84 -9.96
C LEU A 44 10.10 8.42 -10.97
N GLN A 45 10.51 7.16 -10.89
CA GLN A 45 11.32 6.50 -11.90
C GLN A 45 10.44 5.95 -13.02
N GLU A 46 11.02 5.63 -14.17
CA GLU A 46 10.29 5.09 -15.34
C GLU A 46 9.54 3.78 -15.05
N HIS A 47 9.98 3.02 -14.04
CA HIS A 47 9.37 1.76 -13.61
C HIS A 47 8.45 1.91 -12.39
N ASP A 48 8.41 3.09 -11.77
CA ASP A 48 7.51 3.33 -10.64
C ASP A 48 6.09 3.55 -11.14
N PHE A 49 5.11 3.06 -10.40
CA PHE A 49 3.71 3.31 -10.69
C PHE A 49 3.39 4.80 -10.48
N GLY A 50 2.98 5.48 -11.55
CA GLY A 50 2.75 6.93 -11.54
C GLY A 50 1.29 7.33 -11.78
N PRO A 51 1.04 8.65 -11.84
CA PRO A 51 -0.28 9.21 -12.14
C PRO A 51 -0.87 8.74 -13.47
N LYS A 52 -0.02 8.52 -14.48
CA LYS A 52 -0.47 8.05 -15.81
C LYS A 52 -0.97 6.61 -15.77
N ASP A 53 -0.32 5.76 -14.98
CA ASP A 53 -0.72 4.36 -14.80
C ASP A 53 -2.01 4.28 -13.99
N LEU A 54 -2.10 5.12 -12.95
CA LEU A 54 -3.32 5.30 -12.16
C LEU A 54 -4.50 5.68 -13.06
N GLU A 55 -4.32 6.68 -13.94
CA GLU A 55 -5.34 7.12 -14.89
C GLU A 55 -5.73 6.00 -15.86
N THR A 56 -4.73 5.31 -16.43
CA THR A 56 -4.94 4.21 -17.39
C THR A 56 -5.75 3.06 -16.80
N LEU A 57 -5.51 2.73 -15.53
CA LEU A 57 -6.21 1.66 -14.84
C LEU A 57 -7.53 2.12 -14.19
N SER A 58 -7.72 3.41 -13.97
CA SER A 58 -8.86 3.94 -13.20
C SER A 58 -10.24 3.53 -13.73
N GLU A 59 -10.36 3.20 -15.02
CA GLU A 59 -11.62 2.73 -15.61
C GLU A 59 -11.86 1.23 -15.39
N ALA A 60 -10.78 0.44 -15.27
CA ALA A 60 -10.85 -1.02 -15.17
C ALA A 60 -10.78 -1.54 -13.72
N VAL A 61 -10.35 -0.72 -12.77
CA VAL A 61 -10.33 -1.09 -11.34
C VAL A 61 -11.24 -0.24 -10.48
N ASP A 62 -11.79 -0.89 -9.47
CA ASP A 62 -12.71 -0.30 -8.49
C ASP A 62 -11.93 0.45 -7.39
N GLY A 63 -10.72 -0.01 -7.09
CA GLY A 63 -9.87 0.62 -6.08
C GLY A 63 -8.40 0.26 -6.19
N PHE A 64 -7.59 1.01 -5.45
CA PHE A 64 -6.16 0.85 -5.38
C PHE A 64 -5.73 0.71 -3.92
N SER A 65 -5.14 -0.42 -3.55
CA SER A 65 -4.57 -0.63 -2.22
C SER A 65 -3.14 -0.12 -2.21
N LEU A 66 -2.92 1.04 -1.59
CA LEU A 66 -1.61 1.68 -1.53
C LEU A 66 -0.85 1.20 -0.29
N MET A 67 0.23 0.46 -0.47
CA MET A 67 1.02 -0.14 0.62
C MET A 67 1.96 0.88 1.28
N THR A 68 1.40 1.92 1.92
CA THR A 68 2.15 2.97 2.63
C THR A 68 2.62 2.53 4.02
N TYR A 69 3.32 1.40 4.09
CA TYR A 69 3.95 0.86 5.30
C TYR A 69 5.30 0.21 4.94
N ASP A 70 6.02 -0.33 5.93
CA ASP A 70 7.38 -0.88 5.77
C ASP A 70 8.43 0.11 5.25
N PHE A 71 8.30 1.39 5.63
CA PHE A 71 9.30 2.41 5.32
C PHE A 71 10.66 2.12 5.98
N SER A 72 10.62 1.69 7.24
CA SER A 72 11.82 1.39 8.04
C SER A 72 12.19 -0.09 7.96
N ASN A 73 13.50 -0.36 7.97
CA ASN A 73 14.06 -1.70 7.87
C ASN A 73 15.17 -1.92 8.92
N PRO A 74 15.68 -3.15 9.13
CA PRO A 74 16.65 -3.42 10.18
C PRO A 74 17.96 -2.63 10.10
N HIS A 75 18.36 -2.18 8.90
CA HIS A 75 19.56 -1.37 8.70
C HIS A 75 19.29 0.14 8.89
N ASN A 76 18.02 0.55 8.84
CA ASN A 76 17.57 1.92 9.06
C ASN A 76 16.30 1.92 9.93
N PRO A 77 16.45 1.66 11.24
CA PRO A 77 15.33 1.55 12.16
C PRO A 77 14.62 2.89 12.32
N GLY A 78 13.29 2.84 12.43
CA GLY A 78 12.46 4.03 12.49
C GLY A 78 10.97 3.73 12.40
N PRO A 79 10.12 4.75 12.20
CA PRO A 79 8.68 4.55 12.08
C PRO A 79 8.30 3.76 10.82
N ASN A 80 7.43 2.76 10.96
CA ASN A 80 6.97 1.92 9.83
C ASN A 80 6.21 2.70 8.73
N ALA A 81 5.48 3.74 9.10
CA ALA A 81 4.67 4.53 8.17
C ALA A 81 4.72 6.04 8.54
N PRO A 82 5.83 6.74 8.24
CA PRO A 82 5.97 8.16 8.58
C PRO A 82 4.94 9.01 7.82
N LEU A 83 4.14 9.82 8.53
CA LEU A 83 3.05 10.62 7.93
C LEU A 83 3.51 11.54 6.79
N LYS A 84 4.67 12.19 6.95
CA LYS A 84 5.22 13.07 5.91
C LYS A 84 5.54 12.31 4.62
N TRP A 85 6.04 11.08 4.73
CA TRP A 85 6.30 10.21 3.59
C TRP A 85 5.00 9.80 2.90
N ILE A 86 3.99 9.38 3.67
CA ILE A 86 2.65 9.06 3.14
C ILE A 86 2.09 10.23 2.31
N GLN A 87 2.20 11.46 2.83
CA GLN A 87 1.75 12.66 2.12
C GLN A 87 2.51 12.90 0.80
N ILE A 88 3.82 12.61 0.77
CA ILE A 88 4.63 12.72 -0.46
C ILE A 88 4.18 11.67 -1.48
N VAL A 89 4.01 10.41 -1.06
CA VAL A 89 3.54 9.32 -1.94
C VAL A 89 2.19 9.67 -2.56
N LEU A 90 1.23 10.14 -1.75
CA LEU A 90 -0.08 10.55 -2.25
C LEU A 90 0.01 11.72 -3.25
N LYS A 91 0.87 12.71 -3.00
CA LYS A 91 1.11 13.82 -3.93
C LYS A 91 1.75 13.38 -5.25
N LEU A 92 2.70 12.45 -5.19
CA LEU A 92 3.33 11.89 -6.38
C LEU A 92 2.34 11.08 -7.22
N LEU A 93 1.44 10.35 -6.57
CA LEU A 93 0.47 9.48 -7.24
C LEU A 93 -0.76 10.23 -7.79
N LEU A 94 -1.33 11.15 -7.01
CA LEU A 94 -2.50 11.94 -7.43
C LEU A 94 -2.13 13.18 -8.26
N GLY A 95 -0.85 13.58 -8.25
CA GLY A 95 -0.39 14.79 -8.90
C GLY A 95 -0.92 16.07 -8.24
N ASN A 96 -0.85 17.19 -8.97
CA ASN A 96 -1.28 18.48 -8.47
C ASN A 96 -2.82 18.57 -8.38
N SER A 97 -3.35 19.26 -7.36
CA SER A 97 -4.79 19.38 -7.00
C SER A 97 -5.69 19.92 -8.11
N GLY A 98 -5.95 19.11 -9.14
CA GLY A 98 -6.98 19.34 -10.16
C GLY A 98 -8.22 18.49 -9.90
N SER A 99 -9.25 18.70 -10.71
CA SER A 99 -10.49 17.90 -10.72
C SER A 99 -10.25 16.39 -10.82
N ARG A 100 -9.17 15.98 -11.50
CA ARG A 100 -8.77 14.57 -11.67
C ARG A 100 -8.29 13.90 -10.37
N ALA A 101 -7.52 14.62 -9.55
CA ALA A 101 -7.08 14.12 -8.26
C ALA A 101 -8.29 13.88 -7.34
N GLN A 102 -9.30 14.73 -7.44
CA GLN A 102 -10.53 14.63 -6.64
C GLN A 102 -11.42 13.46 -7.08
N SER A 103 -11.42 13.10 -8.37
CA SER A 103 -12.18 11.93 -8.84
C SER A 103 -11.48 10.59 -8.55
N LEU A 104 -10.14 10.58 -8.49
CA LEU A 104 -9.36 9.36 -8.22
C LEU A 104 -9.11 9.11 -6.74
N ALA A 105 -9.08 10.16 -5.90
CA ALA A 105 -8.83 10.02 -4.46
C ALA A 105 -9.76 9.02 -3.74
N PRO A 106 -11.08 8.95 -4.03
CA PRO A 106 -11.96 7.97 -3.39
C PRO A 106 -11.64 6.51 -3.74
N LYS A 107 -10.92 6.27 -4.85
CA LYS A 107 -10.48 4.92 -5.24
C LYS A 107 -9.20 4.50 -4.53
N ILE A 108 -8.48 5.40 -3.85
CA ILE A 108 -7.24 5.07 -3.15
C ILE A 108 -7.53 4.63 -1.72
N LEU A 109 -7.24 3.37 -1.44
CA LEU A 109 -7.29 2.76 -0.13
C LEU A 109 -5.91 2.87 0.51
N LEU A 110 -5.77 3.76 1.47
CA LEU A 110 -4.51 3.98 2.18
C LEU A 110 -4.20 2.79 3.10
N GLY A 111 -3.01 2.19 2.93
CA GLY A 111 -2.55 1.06 3.73
C GLY A 111 -2.08 1.49 5.12
N PHE A 112 -2.59 0.81 6.15
CA PHE A 112 -2.16 0.95 7.53
C PHE A 112 -1.66 -0.39 8.06
N ASN A 113 -0.48 -0.41 8.66
CA ASN A 113 0.07 -1.59 9.31
C ASN A 113 -0.50 -1.76 10.74
N PHE A 114 -0.99 -2.96 11.06
CA PHE A 114 -1.41 -3.34 12.42
C PHE A 114 -0.32 -4.12 13.17
N TYR A 115 0.93 -3.97 12.75
CA TYR A 115 2.11 -4.54 13.37
C TYR A 115 3.18 -3.46 13.58
N GLY A 116 4.01 -3.63 14.60
CA GLY A 116 5.23 -2.86 14.81
C GLY A 116 6.46 -3.70 14.48
N ASN A 117 7.58 -3.03 14.19
CA ASN A 117 8.88 -3.69 14.06
C ASN A 117 9.70 -3.42 15.34
N ASP A 118 10.19 -4.48 15.96
CA ASP A 118 11.19 -4.40 17.03
C ASP A 118 12.58 -4.52 16.41
N PHE A 119 13.39 -3.46 16.54
CA PHE A 119 14.72 -3.39 15.96
C PHE A 119 15.77 -3.65 17.05
N SER A 120 16.25 -4.90 17.15
CA SER A 120 17.35 -5.22 18.06
C SER A 120 18.69 -4.71 17.50
N LEU A 121 19.39 -3.87 18.26
CA LEU A 121 20.73 -3.36 17.93
C LEU A 121 21.80 -4.48 17.82
N SER A 122 21.55 -5.62 18.46
CA SER A 122 22.43 -6.78 18.46
C SER A 122 22.08 -7.73 17.30
N ARG A 123 22.82 -7.58 16.19
CA ARG A 123 22.99 -8.57 15.09
C ARG A 123 21.69 -9.08 14.47
N GLY A 124 21.31 -8.43 13.36
CA GLY A 124 20.46 -8.94 12.28
C GLY A 124 19.69 -10.24 12.53
N ASN A 125 18.36 -10.09 12.60
CA ASN A 125 17.30 -11.09 12.57
C ASN A 125 16.63 -11.39 13.92
N CYS A 126 15.42 -10.87 14.11
CA CYS A 126 14.18 -11.66 14.14
C CYS A 126 13.00 -10.68 14.35
N PHE A 127 12.12 -10.56 13.36
CA PHE A 127 10.87 -9.81 13.52
C PHE A 127 9.89 -10.67 14.30
N VAL A 128 9.58 -10.31 15.54
CA VAL A 128 8.42 -10.88 16.20
C VAL A 128 7.34 -9.82 16.25
N SER A 129 6.29 -10.05 15.47
CA SER A 129 5.02 -9.35 15.65
C SER A 129 4.41 -9.89 16.94
N TYR A 130 4.82 -9.36 18.09
CA TYR A 130 4.05 -9.50 19.31
C TYR A 130 2.94 -8.43 19.29
N PRO A 131 1.71 -8.77 19.67
CA PRO A 131 0.76 -7.76 20.07
C PRO A 131 1.42 -6.89 21.15
N CYS A 132 1.46 -5.57 20.97
CA CYS A 132 2.14 -4.64 21.89
C CYS A 132 1.75 -4.86 23.36
N ILE A 133 0.54 -5.38 23.60
CA ILE A 133 0.04 -5.70 24.93
C ILE A 133 0.89 -6.76 25.65
N PHE A 134 1.29 -7.84 24.96
CA PHE A 134 2.12 -8.89 25.54
C PHE A 134 3.55 -8.41 25.77
N TRP A 135 4.08 -7.54 24.90
CA TRP A 135 5.40 -6.95 25.09
C TRP A 135 5.43 -6.03 26.32
N TYR A 136 4.38 -5.24 26.52
CA TYR A 136 4.23 -4.39 27.70
C TYR A 136 4.06 -5.20 29.00
N GLU A 137 3.33 -6.32 28.94
CA GLU A 137 3.22 -7.25 30.08
C GLU A 137 4.56 -7.93 30.40
N GLY A 138 5.32 -8.37 29.40
CA GLY A 138 6.67 -8.90 29.58
C GLY A 138 7.63 -7.88 30.22
N ILE A 139 7.58 -6.61 29.83
CA ILE A 139 8.35 -5.55 30.50
C ILE A 139 7.94 -5.38 31.95
N LYS A 140 6.64 -5.48 32.27
CA LYS A 140 6.18 -5.43 33.66
C LYS A 140 6.64 -6.63 34.47
N GLU A 141 6.69 -7.82 33.88
CA GLU A 141 7.15 -9.04 34.56
C GLU A 141 8.68 -9.07 34.76
N PHE A 142 9.44 -8.48 33.83
CA PHE A 142 10.92 -8.52 33.86
C PHE A 142 11.60 -7.19 34.27
N GLY A 143 10.83 -6.12 34.53
CA GLY A 143 11.37 -4.78 34.74
C GLY A 143 10.76 -4.04 35.93
N TYR A 144 11.15 -4.43 37.15
CA TYR A 144 11.47 -3.54 38.28
C TYR A 144 12.05 -4.38 39.43
N GLN A 145 13.34 -4.72 39.33
CA GLN A 145 14.16 -5.01 40.51
C GLN A 145 15.11 -3.82 40.64
N ASN A 146 14.84 -2.95 41.63
CA ASN A 146 15.78 -1.93 42.10
C ASN A 146 16.99 -2.59 42.77
#